data_AF-A0A6H1KPM0-F1
#
_entry.id   AF-A0A6H1KPM0-F1
#
_cell.length_a   1.000
_cell.length_b   1.000
_cell.length_c   1.000
_cell.angle_alpha   90.00
_cell.angle_beta   90.00
_cell.angle_gamma   90.00
#
_symmetry.space_group_name_H-M   'P 1'
#
loop_
_entity.id
_entity.type
_entity.pdbx_description
1 polymer ?
#
loop_
_entity_poly.entity_id
_entity_poly.type
_entity_poly.pdbx_seq_one_letter_code
_entity_poly.pdbx_strand_id
1 'polypeptide(L)'
;MLLPAKAEVARHLEEYRAWERLLLVAPMDHAVRDDFENSGYTLCVLMGKRCAREAVDAAEQYLRGGARALGTSKAQAAPSAASASATTYGTGARRPRTPGTVTAFRPAERAVRPGGVPETGQ
;
A
#
# COMPACT_ATOMS: atom_id res chain seq x y z
N MET A 1 11.91 7.92 18.82
CA MET A 1 11.10 8.09 17.60
C MET A 1 9.68 7.66 17.93
N LEU A 2 8.70 8.57 17.85
CA LEU A 2 7.30 8.29 18.19
C LEU A 2 6.77 7.26 17.20
N LEU A 3 6.33 6.09 17.66
CA LEU A 3 5.58 5.18 16.79
C LEU A 3 4.28 5.89 16.37
N PRO A 4 3.82 5.71 15.12
CA PRO A 4 2.55 6.27 14.70
C PRO A 4 1.44 5.75 15.61
N ALA A 5 0.58 6.67 16.05
CA ALA A 5 -0.55 6.32 16.90
C ALA A 5 -1.40 5.27 16.20
N LYS A 6 -1.78 4.20 16.91
CA LYS A 6 -2.59 3.11 16.33
C LYS A 6 -3.91 3.61 15.75
N ALA A 7 -4.49 4.67 16.34
CA ALA A 7 -5.69 5.31 15.83
C ALA A 7 -5.47 5.93 14.43
N GLU A 8 -4.31 6.55 14.18
CA GLU A 8 -3.96 7.12 12.87
C GLU A 8 -3.83 6.02 11.81
N VAL A 9 -3.14 4.92 12.15
CA VAL A 9 -2.99 3.77 11.26
C VAL A 9 -4.35 3.11 10.97
N ALA A 10 -5.23 3.00 11.97
CA ALA A 10 -6.58 2.49 11.78
C ALA A 10 -7.40 3.35 10.82
N ARG A 11 -7.38 4.68 11.01
CA ARG A 11 -8.11 5.61 10.15
C ARG A 11 -7.66 5.50 8.69
N HIS A 12 -6.36 5.50 8.44
CA HIS A 12 -5.82 5.37 7.09
C HIS A 12 -6.14 4.01 6.44
N LEU A 13 -6.23 2.94 7.25
CA LEU A 13 -6.63 1.62 6.75
C LEU A 13 -8.11 1.59 6.35
N GLU A 14 -8.98 2.27 7.08
CA GLU A 14 -10.39 2.43 6.74
C GLU A 14 -10.58 3.29 5.49
N GLU A 15 -9.86 4.41 5.39
CA GLU A 15 -9.83 5.29 4.21
C GLU A 15 -9.37 4.51 2.96
N TYR A 16 -8.27 3.74 3.07
CA TYR A 16 -7.77 2.90 1.99
C TYR A 16 -8.83 1.90 1.50
N ARG A 17 -9.54 1.23 2.41
CA ARG A 17 -10.62 0.28 2.04
C ARG A 17 -11.84 0.98 1.43
N ALA A 18 -12.13 2.22 1.83
CA ALA A 18 -13.19 3.00 1.19
C ALA A 18 -12.81 3.33 -0.26
N TRP A 19 -11.56 3.74 -0.50
CA TRP A 19 -11.05 3.98 -1.84
C TRP A 19 -10.96 2.72 -2.69
N GLU A 20 -10.57 1.58 -2.12
CA GLU A 20 -10.59 0.30 -2.83
C GLU A 20 -11.99 -0.02 -3.37
N ARG A 21 -13.04 0.15 -2.54
CA ARG A 21 -14.43 -0.04 -2.97
C ARG A 21 -14.85 0.95 -4.04
N LEU A 22 -14.45 2.22 -3.92
CA LEU A 22 -14.77 3.25 -4.91
C LEU A 22 -14.05 3.00 -6.24
N LEU A 23 -12.80 2.56 -6.22
CA LEU A 23 -12.02 2.23 -7.40
C LEU A 23 -12.63 1.05 -8.18
N LEU A 24 -13.25 0.10 -7.47
CA LEU A 24 -14.01 -1.00 -8.09
C LEU A 24 -15.28 -0.51 -8.80
N VAL A 25 -15.91 0.57 -8.31
CA VAL A 25 -17.13 1.15 -8.90
C VAL A 25 -16.81 2.12 -10.05
N ALA A 26 -15.77 2.92 -9.90
CA ALA A 26 -15.40 3.98 -10.84
C ALA A 26 -13.90 3.92 -11.22
N PRO A 27 -13.47 2.89 -11.97
CA PRO A 27 -12.05 2.71 -12.32
C PRO A 27 -11.51 3.74 -13.31
N MET A 28 -12.37 4.51 -13.97
CA MET A 28 -11.97 5.58 -14.90
C MET A 28 -11.89 6.95 -14.23
N ASP A 29 -12.29 7.06 -12.96
CA ASP A 29 -12.18 8.31 -12.21
C ASP A 29 -10.74 8.49 -11.73
N HIS A 30 -10.09 9.53 -12.26
CA HIS A 30 -8.69 9.82 -11.96
C HIS A 30 -8.49 10.34 -10.53
N ALA A 31 -9.48 11.02 -9.95
CA ALA A 31 -9.38 11.50 -8.57
C ALA A 31 -9.42 10.31 -7.60
N VAL A 32 -10.35 9.36 -7.83
CA VAL A 32 -10.43 8.12 -7.03
C VAL A 32 -9.13 7.32 -7.11
N ARG A 33 -8.48 7.28 -8.29
CA ARG A 33 -7.19 6.62 -8.46
C ARG A 33 -6.07 7.34 -7.69
N ASP A 34 -5.98 8.67 -7.79
CA ASP A 34 -4.98 9.47 -7.10
C ASP A 34 -5.10 9.34 -5.57
N ASP A 35 -6.32 9.45 -5.02
CA ASP A 35 -6.58 9.28 -3.59
C ASP A 35 -6.29 7.85 -3.09
N PHE A 36 -6.58 6.83 -3.90
CA PHE A 36 -6.20 5.45 -3.60
C PHE A 36 -4.68 5.28 -3.55
N GLU A 37 -3.94 5.85 -4.50
CA GLU A 37 -2.47 5.79 -4.53
C GLU A 37 -1.86 6.58 -3.36
N ASN A 38 -2.41 7.75 -3.02
CA ASN A 38 -1.96 8.59 -1.91
C ASN A 38 -2.19 7.91 -0.54
N SER A 39 -3.36 7.30 -0.34
CA SER A 39 -3.65 6.52 0.87
C SER A 39 -2.75 5.29 0.99
N GLY A 40 -2.49 4.59 -0.12
CA GLY A 40 -1.52 3.49 -0.19
C GLY A 40 -0.09 3.95 0.14
N TYR A 41 0.34 5.09 -0.39
CA TYR A 41 1.66 5.66 -0.10
C TYR A 41 1.82 6.02 1.38
N THR A 42 0.80 6.61 1.99
CA THR A 42 0.78 6.94 3.42
C THR A 42 0.97 5.68 4.28
N LEU A 43 0.25 4.59 3.98
CA LEU A 43 0.43 3.31 4.67
C LEU A 43 1.83 2.73 4.46
N CYS A 44 2.39 2.82 3.25
CA CYS A 44 3.77 2.38 2.98
C CYS A 44 4.79 3.10 3.86
N VAL A 45 4.67 4.42 4.02
CA VAL A 45 5.55 5.23 4.89
C VAL A 45 5.37 4.86 6.36
N LEU A 46 4.12 4.76 6.82
CA LEU A 46 3.80 4.44 8.23
C LEU A 46 4.30 3.04 8.64
N MET A 47 4.21 2.06 7.74
CA MET A 47 4.59 0.68 8.01
C MET A 47 6.00 0.30 7.55
N GLY A 48 6.69 1.18 6.83
CA GLY A 48 8.01 0.93 6.26
C GLY A 48 8.02 -0.18 5.21
N LYS A 49 6.96 -0.28 4.40
CA LYS A 49 6.81 -1.30 3.35
C LYS A 49 6.91 -0.67 1.97
N ARG A 50 7.30 -1.47 0.97
CA ARG A 50 7.50 -0.99 -0.41
C ARG A 50 6.23 -1.08 -1.27
N CYS A 51 5.24 -1.84 -0.82
CA CYS A 51 4.01 -2.11 -1.55
C CYS A 51 2.79 -1.84 -0.64
N ALA A 52 1.74 -1.23 -1.19
CA ALA A 52 0.52 -0.92 -0.45
C ALA A 52 -0.10 -2.19 0.19
N ARG A 53 -0.12 -3.31 -0.54
CA ARG A 53 -0.64 -4.58 -0.02
C ARG A 53 0.15 -5.12 1.19
N GLU A 54 1.48 -5.04 1.14
CA GLU A 54 2.32 -5.42 2.29
C GLU A 54 2.18 -4.43 3.45
N ALA A 55 1.97 -3.16 3.14
CA ALA A 55 1.71 -2.12 4.15
C ALA A 55 0.38 -2.37 4.86
N VAL A 56 -0.68 -2.74 4.15
CA VAL A 56 -1.99 -3.09 4.73
C VAL A 56 -1.86 -4.30 5.64
N ASP A 57 -1.22 -5.38 5.19
CA ASP A 57 -1.01 -6.57 6.04
C ASP A 57 -0.22 -6.22 7.32
N ALA A 58 0.86 -5.45 7.17
CA ALA A 58 1.64 -4.98 8.30
C ALA A 58 0.83 -4.09 9.25
N ALA A 59 -0.03 -3.22 8.71
CA ALA A 59 -0.91 -2.34 9.48
C ALA A 59 -1.96 -3.17 10.24
N GLU A 60 -2.59 -4.16 9.61
CA GLU A 60 -3.54 -5.08 10.26
C GLU A 60 -2.86 -5.85 11.40
N GLN A 61 -1.63 -6.33 11.18
CA GLN A 61 -0.84 -7.02 12.20
C GLN A 61 -0.41 -6.08 13.33
N TYR A 62 -0.05 -4.83 13.03
CA TYR A 62 0.28 -3.79 14.01
C TYR A 62 -0.92 -3.43 14.91
N LEU A 63 -2.11 -3.32 14.31
CA LEU A 63 -3.36 -3.09 15.03
C LEU A 63 -3.75 -4.33 15.86
N ARG A 64 -3.61 -5.54 15.32
CA ARG A 64 -3.89 -6.80 16.05
C ARG A 64 -2.95 -7.00 17.25
N GLY A 65 -1.68 -6.65 17.12
CA GLY A 65 -0.70 -6.63 18.22
C GLY A 65 -1.06 -5.63 19.33
N GLY A 66 -1.83 -4.58 19.01
CA GLY A 66 -2.42 -3.67 19.99
C GLY A 66 -3.78 -4.09 20.55
N ALA A 67 -4.63 -4.72 19.73
CA ALA A 67 -5.95 -5.17 20.13
C ALA A 67 -5.88 -6.25 21.23
N ARG A 68 -4.85 -7.10 21.20
CA ARG A 68 -4.57 -8.06 22.27
C ARG A 68 -4.15 -7.39 23.61
N ALA A 69 -3.82 -6.11 23.58
CA ALA A 69 -3.60 -5.26 24.75
C ALA A 69 -4.78 -4.31 25.05
N LEU A 70 -5.83 -4.26 24.21
CA LEU A 70 -7.08 -3.53 24.51
C LEU A 70 -8.17 -4.42 25.10
N GLY A 71 -8.05 -5.75 24.98
CA GLY A 71 -8.85 -6.71 25.74
C GLY A 71 -8.35 -6.93 27.18
N THR A 72 -7.20 -6.36 27.52
CA THR A 72 -6.64 -6.37 28.88
C THR A 72 -6.13 -4.97 29.19
N SER A 73 -6.87 -4.25 30.01
CA SER A 73 -6.38 -3.03 30.64
C SER A 73 -4.94 -3.24 31.15
N LYS A 74 -4.00 -2.50 30.55
CA LYS A 74 -2.60 -2.29 30.96
C LYS A 74 -1.65 -3.49 30.83
N ALA A 75 -0.94 -3.58 29.70
CA ALA A 75 0.44 -4.07 29.68
C ALA A 75 1.19 -3.64 28.41
N GLN A 76 2.30 -2.93 28.61
CA GLN A 76 3.35 -2.72 27.61
C GLN A 76 3.93 -4.06 27.15
N ALA A 77 4.31 -4.17 25.87
CA ALA A 77 5.42 -5.02 25.46
C ALA A 77 5.92 -4.63 24.05
N ALA A 78 7.10 -4.03 24.02
CA ALA A 78 8.12 -4.27 23.00
C ALA A 78 9.40 -4.67 23.78
N PRO A 79 10.43 -5.26 23.14
CA PRO A 79 10.53 -5.75 21.77
C PRO A 79 10.89 -7.25 21.73
N SER A 80 10.80 -7.89 20.56
CA SER A 80 11.62 -9.09 20.33
C SER A 80 12.17 -9.09 18.92
N ALA A 81 13.48 -8.84 18.85
CA ALA A 81 14.32 -9.25 17.75
C ALA A 81 14.36 -10.78 17.69
N ALA A 82 13.89 -11.35 16.59
CA ALA A 82 14.17 -12.68 16.01
C ALA A 82 13.23 -12.79 14.80
N SER A 83 13.63 -13.01 13.57
CA SER A 83 14.66 -13.94 13.11
C SER A 83 15.20 -13.45 11.76
N ALA A 84 16.50 -13.20 11.71
CA ALA A 84 17.26 -13.50 10.52
C ALA A 84 17.64 -14.99 10.63
N SER A 85 17.25 -15.80 9.64
CA SER A 85 18.12 -16.81 9.04
C SER A 85 17.40 -17.72 8.03
N ALA A 86 18.05 -17.82 6.87
CA ALA A 86 18.33 -19.02 6.10
C ALA A 86 17.18 -19.74 5.37
N THR A 87 17.13 -19.49 4.06
CA THR A 87 17.41 -20.49 3.01
C THR A 87 17.15 -21.95 3.37
N THR A 88 16.14 -22.53 2.73
CA THR A 88 16.24 -23.90 2.21
C THR A 88 15.49 -23.94 0.88
N TYR A 89 16.25 -23.96 -0.22
CA TYR A 89 15.76 -24.34 -1.52
C TYR A 89 15.49 -25.86 -1.50
N GLY A 90 14.21 -26.23 -1.50
CA GLY A 90 13.76 -27.60 -1.70
C GLY A 90 13.41 -27.84 -3.16
N THR A 91 14.32 -28.48 -3.89
CA THR A 91 14.12 -29.00 -5.23
C THR A 91 13.01 -30.06 -5.24
N GLY A 92 11.96 -29.85 -6.04
CA GLY A 92 10.87 -30.81 -6.22
C GLY A 92 10.10 -30.55 -7.50
N ALA A 93 10.50 -31.22 -8.57
CA ALA A 93 9.90 -31.12 -9.89
C ALA A 93 8.45 -31.66 -9.94
N ARG A 94 7.51 -30.86 -10.48
CA ARG A 94 6.39 -31.33 -11.31
C ARG A 94 5.77 -30.15 -12.10
N ARG A 95 5.85 -30.23 -13.43
CA ARG A 95 5.15 -29.41 -14.46
C ARG A 95 3.61 -29.54 -14.32
N PRO A 96 2.78 -28.81 -15.11
CA PRO A 96 2.91 -27.46 -15.66
C PRO A 96 1.60 -26.66 -15.53
N ARG A 97 1.61 -25.36 -15.20
CA ARG A 97 0.51 -24.44 -15.58
C ARG A 97 1.08 -23.04 -15.74
N THR A 98 1.04 -22.55 -16.97
CA THR A 98 1.28 -21.15 -17.33
C THR A 98 0.31 -20.23 -16.57
N PRO A 99 0.79 -19.29 -15.75
CA PRO A 99 0.03 -18.10 -15.43
C PRO A 99 0.21 -17.12 -16.59
N GLY A 100 -0.90 -16.67 -17.18
CA GLY A 100 -0.89 -15.69 -18.25
C GLY A 100 -0.11 -14.44 -17.85
N THR A 101 0.62 -13.90 -18.82
CA THR A 101 1.26 -12.59 -18.79
C THR A 101 0.32 -11.57 -18.14
N VAL A 102 0.63 -11.18 -16.90
CA VAL A 102 0.02 -9.99 -16.31
C VAL A 102 0.62 -8.82 -17.08
N THR A 103 -0.22 -8.18 -17.90
CA THR A 103 0.11 -6.91 -18.54
C THR A 103 0.67 -5.98 -17.49
N ALA A 104 1.95 -5.65 -17.61
CA ALA A 104 2.50 -4.47 -16.96
C ALA A 104 1.73 -3.29 -17.52
N PHE A 105 0.90 -2.66 -16.69
CA PHE A 105 0.21 -1.44 -17.05
C PHE A 105 1.27 -0.41 -17.44
N ARG A 106 1.33 -0.08 -18.74
CA ARG A 106 2.24 0.95 -19.26
C ARG A 106 1.82 2.28 -18.64
N PRO A 107 2.74 3.07 -18.03
CA PRO A 107 2.44 4.47 -17.80
C PRO A 107 2.24 5.11 -19.17
N ALA A 108 1.06 5.71 -19.36
CA ALA A 108 0.77 6.53 -20.53
C ALA A 108 1.82 7.64 -20.59
N GLU A 109 2.47 7.75 -21.74
CA GLU A 109 3.41 8.80 -22.04
C GLU A 109 2.76 10.16 -21.79
N ARG A 110 3.49 10.96 -21.03
CA ARG A 110 3.28 12.38 -20.80
C ARG A 110 3.17 13.07 -22.16
N ALA A 111 1.95 13.32 -22.60
CA ALA A 111 1.66 14.24 -23.69
C ALA A 111 2.17 15.63 -23.27
N VAL A 112 3.29 16.03 -23.86
CA VAL A 112 3.73 17.42 -23.84
C VAL A 112 2.61 18.22 -24.51
N ARG A 113 1.98 19.13 -23.77
CA ARG A 113 1.01 20.07 -24.34
C ARG A 113 1.80 21.00 -25.28
N PRO A 114 1.44 21.16 -26.56
CA PRO A 114 1.93 22.29 -27.32
C PRO A 114 1.23 23.53 -26.77
N GLY A 115 1.94 24.27 -25.91
CA GLY A 115 1.55 25.61 -25.51
C GLY A 115 1.68 26.52 -26.73
N GLY A 116 0.58 26.73 -27.45
CA GLY A 116 0.45 27.85 -28.35
C GLY A 116 0.50 29.15 -27.55
N VAL A 117 1.35 30.08 -27.97
CA VAL A 117 1.23 31.50 -27.62
C VAL A 117 0.97 32.27 -28.92
N PRO A 118 -0.02 33.18 -28.91
CA PRO A 118 -0.44 33.90 -30.09
C PRO A 118 0.54 35.01 -30.48
N GLU A 119 0.54 35.27 -31.78
CA GLU A 119 1.05 36.45 -32.47
C GLU A 119 0.65 37.75 -31.75
N THR A 120 1.59 38.66 -31.54
CA THR A 120 1.32 40.09 -31.36
C THR A 120 2.55 40.85 -31.82
N GLY A 121 2.39 41.60 -32.92
CA GLY A 121 3.48 42.29 -33.60
C GLY A 121 3.95 43.57 -32.92
N GLN A 122 5.17 43.97 -33.26
CA GLN A 122 5.52 45.31 -33.75
C GLN A 122 6.89 45.27 -34.43
#